data_AF-A0A958G5H2-F1
#
_entry.id   AF-A0A958G5H2-F1
#
_cell.length_a   1.000
_cell.length_b   1.000
_cell.length_c   1.000
_cell.angle_alpha   90.00
_cell.angle_beta   90.00
_cell.angle_gamma   90.00
#
_symmetry.space_group_name_H-M   'P 1'
#
loop_
_entity.id
_entity.type
_entity.pdbx_description
1 polymer ?
#
loop_
_entity_poly.entity_id
_entity_poly.type
_entity_poly.pdbx_seq_one_letter_code
_entity_poly.pdbx_strand_id
1 'polypeptide(L)' 'RLGSGIDYFKKTTLQGHDTSYSPDGVIVNQREDYTYEAADKAINQPGIELRLMAGFYYRF' A
#
# COMPACT_ATOMS: atom_id res chain seq x y z
N ARG A 1 14.76 -14.24 -19.27
CA ARG A 1 13.52 -13.44 -19.38
C ARG A 1 13.69 -12.14 -18.62
N LEU A 2 13.52 -11.02 -19.31
CA LEU A 2 13.46 -9.69 -18.73
C LEU A 2 12.00 -9.24 -18.72
N GLY A 3 11.60 -8.47 -17.70
CA GLY A 3 10.28 -7.89 -17.58
C GLY A 3 10.36 -6.54 -16.90
N SER A 4 9.60 -5.58 -17.39
CA SER A 4 9.41 -4.28 -16.76
C SER A 4 7.91 -3.96 -16.72
N GLY A 5 7.50 -3.14 -15.76
CA GLY A 5 6.12 -2.72 -15.60
C GLY A 5 5.99 -1.53 -14.67
N ILE A 6 4.86 -0.84 -14.77
CA ILE A 6 4.45 0.19 -13.82
C ILE A 6 3.14 -0.30 -13.22
N ASP A 7 3.09 -0.35 -11.89
CA ASP A 7 1.90 -0.72 -11.15
C ASP A 7 1.32 0.53 -10.49
N TYR A 8 -0.01 0.66 -10.50
CA TYR A 8 -0.74 1.69 -9.77
C TYR A 8 -1.68 1.05 -8.75
N PHE A 9 -1.47 1.38 -7.49
CA PHE A 9 -2.28 0.93 -6.38
C PHE A 9 -3.14 2.09 -5.88
N LYS A 10 -4.46 1.87 -5.87
CA LYS A 10 -5.38 2.80 -5.24
C LYS A 10 -5.20 2.74 -3.73
N LYS A 11 -5.23 3.90 -3.09
CA LYS A 11 -5.24 4.01 -1.63
C LYS A 11 -6.49 3.34 -1.05
N THR A 12 -6.30 2.58 0.03
CA THR A 12 -7.37 1.78 0.66
C THR A 12 -7.44 2.00 2.16
N THR A 13 -8.52 1.52 2.79
CA THR A 13 -8.66 1.54 4.23
C THR A 13 -7.58 0.71 4.90
N LEU A 14 -6.92 1.33 5.88
CA LEU A 14 -5.90 0.72 6.72
C LEU A 14 -6.57 0.06 7.91
N GLN A 15 -6.27 -1.22 8.14
CA GLN A 15 -6.79 -1.97 9.27
C GLN A 15 -5.65 -2.31 10.25
N GLY A 16 -5.83 -1.96 11.51
CA GLY A 16 -5.07 -2.44 12.65
C GLY A 16 -5.92 -3.37 13.51
N HIS A 17 -5.35 -3.86 14.61
CA HIS A 17 -5.99 -4.86 15.47
C HIS A 17 -7.40 -4.46 15.94
N ASP A 18 -7.62 -3.18 16.29
CA ASP A 18 -8.91 -2.65 16.78
C ASP A 18 -9.25 -1.25 16.23
N THR A 19 -8.54 -0.82 15.18
CA THR A 19 -8.62 0.53 14.63
C THR A 19 -8.60 0.45 13.12
N SER A 20 -9.35 1.31 12.44
CA SER A 20 -9.24 1.45 10.99
C SER A 20 -9.19 2.91 10.57
N TYR A 21 -8.39 3.21 9.55
CA TYR A 21 -8.28 4.54 8.95
C TYR A 21 -8.64 4.44 7.47
N SER A 22 -9.72 5.10 7.05
CA SER A 22 -10.17 5.08 5.66
C SER A 22 -9.79 6.36 4.91
N PRO A 23 -9.52 6.27 3.60
CA PRO A 23 -9.12 7.44 2.79
C PRO A 23 -10.24 8.47 2.61
N ASP A 24 -11.48 8.14 2.94
CA ASP A 24 -12.64 9.03 2.98
C ASP A 24 -12.78 9.78 4.32
N GLY A 25 -11.81 9.62 5.23
CA GLY A 25 -11.79 10.24 6.55
C GLY A 25 -12.56 9.47 7.62
N VAL A 26 -13.16 8.33 7.30
CA VAL A 26 -13.82 7.48 8.30
C VAL A 26 -12.76 6.75 9.14
N ILE A 27 -12.76 7.00 10.44
CA ILE A 27 -11.82 6.38 11.38
C ILE A 27 -12.61 5.65 12.48
N VAL A 28 -12.20 4.42 12.80
CA VAL A 28 -12.73 3.63 13.92
C VAL A 28 -11.66 3.57 15.00
N ASN A 29 -12.00 3.95 16.23
CA ASN A 29 -11.10 3.95 17.39
C ASN A 29 -9.77 4.69 17.14
N GLN A 30 -9.88 5.96 16.76
CA GLN A 30 -8.74 6.86 16.59
C GLN A 30 -7.93 6.97 17.89
N ARG A 31 -6.60 7.00 17.78
CA ARG A 31 -5.70 7.27 18.91
C ARG A 31 -5.14 8.68 18.80
N GLU A 32 -5.30 9.51 19.83
CA GLU A 32 -4.54 10.77 19.98
C GLU A 32 -4.45 11.59 18.67
N ASP A 33 -5.60 11.86 18.04
CA ASP A 33 -5.71 12.59 16.76
C ASP A 33 -4.93 12.00 15.57
N TYR A 34 -4.50 10.74 15.64
CA TYR A 34 -3.80 10.06 14.55
C TYR A 34 -4.70 9.97 13.33
N THR A 35 -4.27 10.51 12.19
CA THR A 35 -5.10 10.63 10.98
C THR A 35 -4.80 9.52 9.97
N TYR A 36 -5.65 9.44 8.94
CA TYR A 36 -5.39 8.57 7.79
C TYR A 36 -4.04 8.90 7.12
N GLU A 37 -3.70 10.18 6.95
CA GLU A 37 -2.44 10.60 6.32
C GLU A 37 -1.23 10.20 7.16
N ALA A 38 -1.33 10.32 8.49
CA ALA A 38 -0.30 9.87 9.40
C ALA A 38 -0.09 8.34 9.30
N ALA A 39 -1.19 7.58 9.25
CA ALA A 39 -1.16 6.13 9.10
C ALA A 39 -0.62 5.69 7.72
N ASP A 40 -1.11 6.29 6.63
CA ASP A 40 -0.68 6.01 5.26
C ASP A 40 0.81 6.28 5.07
N LYS A 41 1.30 7.40 5.62
CA LYS A 41 2.71 7.77 5.60
C LYS A 41 3.56 6.80 6.43
N ALA A 42 3.07 6.37 7.59
CA ALA A 42 3.80 5.48 8.48
C ALA A 42 4.01 4.09 7.88
N ILE A 43 2.99 3.54 7.20
CA ILE A 43 3.10 2.21 6.58
C ILE A 43 3.58 2.25 5.13
N ASN A 44 3.63 3.45 4.54
CA ASN A 44 4.05 3.69 3.16
C ASN A 44 3.27 2.80 2.16
N GLN A 45 1.94 2.94 2.11
CA GLN A 45 1.14 2.14 1.17
C GLN A 45 1.66 2.35 -0.26
N PRO A 46 1.74 1.27 -1.06
CA PRO A 46 2.18 1.36 -2.44
C PRO A 46 1.28 2.34 -3.21
N GLY A 47 1.91 3.06 -4.13
CA GLY A 47 1.24 4.05 -4.98
C GLY A 47 1.50 3.74 -6.43
N ILE A 48 2.36 4.55 -7.06
CA ILE A 48 2.92 4.22 -8.38
C ILE A 48 4.27 3.55 -8.14
N GLU A 49 4.38 2.29 -8.53
CA GLU A 49 5.59 1.50 -8.32
C GLU A 49 6.20 1.09 -9.67
N LEU A 50 7.51 1.30 -9.82
CA LEU A 50 8.26 0.80 -10.97
C LEU A 50 8.78 -0.60 -10.67
N ARG A 51 8.43 -1.56 -11.53
CA ARG A 51 8.88 -2.95 -11.40
C ARG A 51 9.86 -3.30 -12.51
N LEU A 52 11.04 -3.80 -12.13
CA LEU A 52 12.04 -4.38 -13.02
C LEU A 52 12.36 -5.79 -12.55
N MET A 53 12.26 -6.77 -13.44
CA MET A 53 12.50 -8.18 -13.13
C MET A 53 13.43 -8.79 -14.18
N ALA A 54 14.48 -9.46 -13.71
CA ALA A 54 15.35 -10.27 -14.54
C ALA A 54 15.37 -11.69 -13.97
N GLY A 55 15.20 -12.69 -14.83
CA GLY A 55 15.20 -14.09 -14.40
C GLY A 55 15.54 -15.05 -15.52
N PHE A 56 15.97 -16.26 -15.16
CA PHE A 56 16.18 -17.35 -16.10
C PHE A 56 14.94 -18.27 -16.10
N TYR A 57 14.48 -18.66 -17.28
CA TYR A 57 13.36 -19.58 -17.42
C TYR A 57 13.80 -20.74 -18.31
N TYR A 58 13.64 -21.96 -17.82
CA TYR A 58 14.01 -23.18 -18.52
C TYR A 58 12.87 -24.18 -18.43
N ARG A 59 12.57 -24.85 -19.55
CA ARG A 59 11.48 -25.81 -19.68
C ARG A 59 11.98 -27.00 -20.51
N PHE A 60 11.84 -28.21 -19.96
CA PHE A 60 12.09 -29.49 -20.65
C PHE A 60 10.93 -29.86 -21.57
#